data_AF-A0A355A668-F1
#
_entry.id   AF-A0A355A668-F1
#
_cell.length_a   1.000
_cell.length_b   1.000
_cell.length_c   1.000
_cell.angle_alpha   90.00
_cell.angle_beta   90.00
_cell.angle_gamma   90.00
#
_symmetry.space_group_name_H-M   'P 1'
#
loop_
_entity.id
_entity.type
_entity.pdbx_description
1 polymer ?
#
loop_
_entity_poly.entity_id
_entity_poly.type
_entity_poly.pdbx_seq_one_letter_code
_entity_poly.pdbx_strand_id
1 'polypeptide(L)'
;VVSFLKGSFLIKPTINTENKKTRRLKFIERRGKAIFRKSTKEWRVSAFFKSIAHHYDLVNTIASLGQHHHWRKFTVEKTNLSSGQRVLDVCCGTGMITKDLARKVGPRGNVVGLDLSPEMLAVAEKNLAD
;
A
#
# COMPACT_ATOMS: atom_id res chain seq x y z
N VAL A 1 -0.27 -0.19 -19.37
CA VAL A 1 0.75 -1.22 -19.13
C VAL A 1 1.44 -0.91 -17.81
N VAL A 2 0.94 -1.46 -16.69
CA VAL A 2 1.57 -1.30 -15.37
C VAL A 2 1.91 -2.70 -14.87
N SER A 3 3.20 -2.89 -14.60
CA SER A 3 3.84 -4.16 -14.32
C SER A 3 3.37 -4.77 -12.99
N PHE A 4 2.91 -6.02 -13.03
CA PHE A 4 2.62 -6.85 -11.86
C PHE A 4 3.95 -7.25 -11.19
N LEU A 5 4.25 -6.70 -10.01
CA LEU A 5 5.31 -7.21 -9.14
C LEU A 5 4.72 -8.24 -8.17
N LYS A 6 5.04 -9.52 -8.41
CA LYS A 6 4.79 -10.64 -7.51
C LYS A 6 5.58 -10.45 -6.21
N GLY A 7 4.91 -10.22 -5.10
CA GLY A 7 5.49 -10.23 -3.75
C GLY A 7 5.23 -11.57 -3.05
N SER A 8 6.28 -12.35 -2.82
CA SER A 8 6.24 -13.61 -2.08
C SER A 8 6.04 -13.38 -0.58
N PHE A 9 5.07 -14.09 -0.01
CA PHE A 9 4.84 -14.23 1.43
C PHE A 9 6.00 -15.01 2.07
N LEU A 10 6.56 -14.55 3.20
CA LEU A 10 7.51 -15.35 3.98
C LEU A 10 7.36 -15.08 5.49
N ILE A 11 7.02 -16.13 6.25
CA ILE A 11 7.02 -16.15 7.72
C ILE A 11 8.22 -16.97 8.22
N LYS A 12 9.09 -16.28 8.99
CA LYS A 12 10.01 -16.60 10.13
C LYS A 12 10.58 -18.03 10.36
N PRO A 13 11.79 -18.16 10.98
CA PRO A 13 11.84 -18.27 12.45
C PRO A 13 13.02 -17.55 13.16
N THR A 14 12.80 -17.24 14.44
CA THR A 14 13.78 -16.76 15.44
C THR A 14 14.62 -17.93 15.96
N ILE A 15 15.95 -17.76 16.07
CA ILE A 15 16.81 -18.66 16.86
C ILE A 15 17.82 -17.81 17.65
N ASN A 16 17.86 -18.02 18.96
CA ASN A 16 18.87 -17.49 19.88
C ASN A 16 19.93 -18.57 20.13
N THR A 17 21.22 -18.26 20.04
CA THR A 17 22.33 -18.94 20.76
C THR A 17 23.62 -18.13 20.66
N GLU A 18 24.35 -18.08 21.77
CA GLU A 18 25.58 -17.33 22.00
C GLU A 18 26.87 -17.97 21.44
N ASN A 19 27.76 -17.08 20.98
CA ASN A 19 29.24 -17.03 21.10
C ASN A 19 30.20 -17.92 20.25
N LYS A 20 31.30 -17.25 19.82
CA LYS A 20 32.51 -17.70 19.10
C LYS A 20 32.45 -17.85 17.56
N LYS A 21 32.31 -16.74 16.81
CA LYS A 21 32.70 -16.67 15.37
C LYS A 21 33.03 -15.25 14.85
N THR A 22 33.70 -14.44 15.66
CA THR A 22 33.92 -12.99 15.46
C THR A 22 34.83 -12.60 14.28
N ARG A 23 35.58 -13.54 13.66
CA ARG A 23 36.43 -13.22 12.47
C ARG A 23 35.76 -13.44 11.12
N ARG A 24 34.75 -14.33 11.02
CA ARG A 24 33.96 -14.52 9.80
C ARG A 24 32.87 -13.45 9.64
N LEU A 25 32.49 -12.81 10.75
CA LEU A 25 31.52 -11.71 10.80
C LEU A 25 32.01 -10.46 10.06
N LYS A 26 33.28 -10.06 10.19
CA LYS A 26 33.83 -8.89 9.45
C LYS A 26 33.86 -9.08 7.93
N PHE A 27 33.95 -10.33 7.45
CA PHE A 27 33.91 -10.65 6.01
C PHE A 27 32.47 -10.65 5.47
N ILE A 28 31.51 -11.14 6.27
CA ILE A 28 30.07 -11.09 5.95
C ILE A 28 29.58 -9.62 5.97
N GLU A 29 30.08 -8.79 6.87
CA GLU A 29 29.76 -7.36 6.96
C GLU A 29 30.25 -6.55 5.74
N ARG A 30 31.45 -6.85 5.23
CA ARG A 30 31.97 -6.24 3.99
C ARG A 30 31.18 -6.65 2.75
N ARG A 31 30.68 -7.89 2.68
CA ARG A 31 29.69 -8.29 1.67
C ARG A 31 28.34 -7.64 1.92
N GLY A 32 27.94 -7.43 3.17
CA GLY A 32 26.75 -6.66 3.56
C GLY A 32 26.78 -5.24 3.00
N LYS A 33 27.92 -4.54 3.05
CA LYS A 33 28.11 -3.22 2.40
C LYS A 33 27.98 -3.24 0.88
N ALA A 34 28.34 -4.33 0.21
CA ALA A 34 28.16 -4.49 -1.24
C ALA A 34 26.74 -4.94 -1.61
N ILE A 35 26.05 -5.68 -0.74
CA ILE A 35 24.63 -6.03 -0.86
C ILE A 35 23.74 -4.79 -0.63
N PHE A 36 24.18 -3.86 0.23
CA PHE A 36 23.59 -2.52 0.42
C PHE A 36 23.76 -1.57 -0.78
N ARG A 37 24.48 -1.99 -1.84
CA ARG A 37 24.75 -1.18 -3.04
C ARG A 37 23.59 -1.15 -4.06
N LYS A 38 22.48 -1.85 -3.80
CA LYS A 38 21.22 -1.63 -4.52
C LYS A 38 20.24 -1.05 -3.52
N SER A 39 20.24 0.27 -3.41
CA SER A 39 19.17 1.02 -2.77
C SER A 39 17.89 0.68 -3.54
N THR A 40 17.16 -0.30 -3.02
CA THR A 40 15.99 -0.96 -3.60
C THR A 40 15.01 0.09 -4.12
N LYS A 41 14.58 -0.02 -5.38
CA LYS A 41 13.61 0.89 -6.01
C LYS A 41 12.39 1.09 -5.09
N GLU A 42 12.04 0.04 -4.36
CA GLU A 42 10.94 -0.09 -3.42
C GLU A 42 11.02 0.91 -2.24
N TRP A 43 12.19 1.12 -1.61
CA TRP A 43 12.29 2.08 -0.50
C TRP A 43 12.19 3.52 -1.00
N ARG A 44 12.73 3.82 -2.20
CA ARG A 44 12.64 5.15 -2.80
C ARG A 44 11.21 5.47 -3.21
N VAL A 45 10.51 4.50 -3.79
CA VAL A 45 9.10 4.61 -4.15
C VAL A 45 8.23 4.75 -2.89
N SER A 46 8.50 3.98 -1.83
CA SER A 46 7.82 4.11 -0.55
C SER A 46 8.07 5.47 0.11
N ALA A 47 9.32 5.95 0.16
CA ALA A 47 9.67 7.26 0.72
C ALA A 47 9.02 8.40 -0.08
N PHE A 48 8.96 8.28 -1.41
CA PHE A 48 8.24 9.22 -2.27
C PHE A 48 6.75 9.25 -1.93
N PHE A 49 6.06 8.10 -1.94
CA PHE A 49 4.63 8.03 -1.58
C PHE A 49 4.35 8.56 -0.17
N LYS A 50 5.22 8.28 0.81
CA LYS A 50 5.13 8.87 2.15
C LYS A 50 5.19 10.40 2.12
N SER A 51 6.11 10.96 1.35
CA SER A 51 6.28 12.42 1.27
C SER A 51 5.10 13.12 0.59
N ILE A 52 4.40 12.43 -0.31
CA ILE A 52 3.26 12.98 -1.05
C ILE A 52 1.91 12.50 -0.53
N ALA A 53 1.82 11.65 0.50
CA ALA A 53 0.55 11.06 0.94
C ALA A 53 -0.55 12.12 1.17
N HIS A 54 -0.20 13.23 1.84
CA HIS A 54 -1.11 14.35 2.09
C HIS A 54 -1.56 15.10 0.83
N HIS A 55 -0.76 15.06 -0.23
CA HIS A 55 -1.03 15.73 -1.50
C HIS A 55 -1.32 14.73 -2.63
N TYR A 56 -1.47 13.44 -2.30
CA TYR A 56 -1.48 12.37 -3.29
C TYR A 56 -2.66 12.53 -4.24
N ASP A 57 -3.83 12.84 -3.68
CA ASP A 57 -5.04 13.08 -4.46
C ASP A 57 -4.93 14.34 -5.32
N LEU A 58 -4.28 15.40 -4.84
CA LEU A 58 -4.01 16.62 -5.63
C LEU A 58 -3.06 16.34 -6.79
N VAL A 59 -1.95 15.66 -6.52
CA VAL A 59 -0.96 15.27 -7.53
C VAL A 59 -1.61 14.35 -8.57
N ASN A 60 -2.42 13.38 -8.15
CA ASN A 60 -3.17 12.53 -9.07
C ASN A 60 -4.16 13.33 -9.90
N THR A 61 -4.85 14.30 -9.31
CA THR A 61 -5.78 15.16 -10.03
C THR A 61 -5.07 15.94 -11.14
N ILE A 62 -3.94 16.57 -10.84
CA ILE A 62 -3.17 17.33 -11.83
C ILE A 62 -2.58 16.40 -12.89
N ALA A 63 -1.87 15.35 -12.46
CA ALA A 63 -1.16 14.45 -13.37
C ALA A 63 -2.12 13.66 -14.29
N SER A 64 -3.32 13.33 -13.81
CA SER A 64 -4.34 12.65 -14.61
C SER A 64 -5.31 13.60 -15.31
N LEU A 65 -5.16 14.92 -15.16
CA LEU A 65 -6.16 15.92 -15.59
C LEU A 65 -7.58 15.56 -15.10
N GLY A 66 -7.69 15.07 -13.86
CA GLY A 66 -8.95 14.66 -13.23
C GLY A 66 -9.50 13.30 -13.67
N GLN A 67 -8.88 12.60 -14.63
CA GLN A 67 -9.42 11.36 -15.19
C GLN A 67 -9.53 10.21 -14.18
N HIS A 68 -8.72 10.23 -13.12
CA HIS A 68 -8.79 9.23 -12.05
C HIS A 68 -10.18 9.14 -11.39
N HIS A 69 -10.99 10.21 -11.37
CA HIS A 69 -12.37 10.15 -10.87
C HIS A 69 -13.26 9.26 -11.73
N HIS A 70 -13.13 9.34 -13.05
CA HIS A 70 -13.89 8.50 -13.98
C HIS A 70 -13.48 7.04 -13.86
N TRP A 71 -12.17 6.77 -13.77
CA TRP A 71 -11.66 5.40 -13.61
C TRP A 71 -12.12 4.79 -12.28
N ARG A 72 -12.10 5.56 -11.20
CA ARG A 72 -12.61 5.13 -9.89
C ARG A 72 -14.08 4.71 -9.95
N LYS A 73 -14.93 5.57 -10.51
CA LYS A 73 -16.36 5.30 -10.66
C LYS A 73 -16.59 4.05 -11.52
N PHE A 74 -15.90 3.97 -12.66
CA PHE A 74 -15.97 2.82 -13.55
C PHE A 74 -15.55 1.52 -12.85
N THR A 75 -14.46 1.54 -12.08
CA THR A 75 -14.00 0.37 -11.30
C THR A 75 -15.06 -0.10 -10.33
N VAL A 76 -15.69 0.81 -9.58
CA VAL A 76 -16.76 0.48 -8.63
C VAL A 76 -18.00 -0.04 -9.35
N GLU A 77 -18.37 0.55 -10.50
CA GLU A 77 -19.51 0.10 -11.32
C GLU A 77 -19.31 -1.31 -11.86
N LYS A 78 -18.09 -1.66 -12.28
CA LYS A 78 -17.75 -2.99 -12.79
C LYS A 78 -17.72 -4.08 -11.72
N THR A 79 -17.81 -3.73 -10.44
CA THR A 79 -18.05 -4.72 -9.40
C THR A 79 -19.49 -5.24 -9.48
N ASN A 80 -19.68 -6.55 -9.34
CA ASN A 80 -21.00 -7.16 -9.20
C ASN A 80 -21.53 -7.04 -7.74
N LEU A 81 -21.18 -5.95 -7.06
CA LEU A 81 -21.52 -5.74 -5.66
C LEU A 81 -22.99 -5.36 -5.51
N SER A 82 -23.64 -6.00 -4.55
CA SER A 82 -25.02 -5.76 -4.14
C SER A 82 -25.08 -5.14 -2.75
N SER A 83 -26.21 -4.51 -2.43
CA SER A 83 -26.43 -3.94 -1.09
C SER A 83 -26.31 -5.02 -0.01
N GLY A 84 -25.69 -4.69 1.13
CA GLY A 84 -25.49 -5.61 2.24
C GLY A 84 -24.24 -6.49 2.16
N GLN A 85 -23.49 -6.44 1.06
CA GLN A 85 -22.29 -7.25 0.91
C GLN A 85 -21.10 -6.73 1.71
N ARG A 86 -20.15 -7.65 1.95
CA ARG A 86 -18.88 -7.37 2.62
C ARG A 86 -17.75 -7.32 1.60
N VAL A 87 -16.89 -6.32 1.70
CA VAL A 87 -15.82 -6.04 0.72
C VAL A 87 -14.50 -5.79 1.44
N LEU A 88 -13.41 -6.29 0.85
CA LEU A 88 -12.04 -5.95 1.23
C LEU A 88 -11.39 -5.17 0.08
N ASP A 89 -11.00 -3.93 0.33
CA ASP A 89 -10.27 -3.07 -0.59
C ASP A 89 -8.77 -3.16 -0.29
N VAL A 90 -8.01 -3.81 -1.19
CA VAL A 90 -6.58 -4.09 -1.01
C VAL A 90 -5.76 -3.00 -1.69
N CYS A 91 -4.79 -2.44 -0.96
CA CYS A 91 -4.04 -1.24 -1.35
C CYS A 91 -4.97 -0.03 -1.48
N CYS A 92 -5.77 0.21 -0.44
CA CYS A 92 -6.83 1.23 -0.46
C CYS A 92 -6.32 2.67 -0.55
N GLY A 93 -5.02 2.91 -0.32
CA GLY A 93 -4.42 4.23 -0.38
C GLY A 93 -5.13 5.23 0.54
N THR A 94 -5.53 6.38 -0.01
CA THR A 94 -6.25 7.47 0.69
C THR A 94 -7.73 7.16 0.94
N GLY A 95 -8.19 5.93 0.71
CA GLY A 95 -9.54 5.47 1.05
C GLY A 95 -10.64 5.89 0.07
N MET A 96 -10.30 6.49 -1.06
CA MET A 96 -11.28 7.10 -1.95
C MET A 96 -12.14 6.09 -2.72
N ILE A 97 -11.54 4.98 -3.19
CA ILE A 97 -12.30 3.85 -3.74
C ILE A 97 -13.11 3.16 -2.64
N THR A 98 -12.52 2.99 -1.45
CA THR A 98 -13.18 2.41 -0.26
C THR A 98 -14.47 3.14 0.07
N LYS A 99 -14.46 4.48 0.03
CA LYS A 99 -15.63 5.34 0.25
C LYS A 99 -16.73 5.07 -0.77
N ASP A 100 -16.38 4.94 -2.04
CA ASP A 100 -17.35 4.66 -3.11
C ASP A 100 -17.90 3.23 -3.04
N LEU A 101 -17.08 2.25 -2.65
CA LEU A 101 -17.53 0.89 -2.36
C LEU A 101 -18.52 0.86 -1.19
N ALA A 102 -18.23 1.59 -0.11
CA ALA A 102 -19.11 1.70 1.06
C ALA A 102 -20.49 2.26 0.69
N ARG A 103 -20.51 3.31 -0.14
CA ARG A 103 -21.75 3.86 -0.70
C ARG A 103 -22.52 2.82 -1.53
N LYS A 104 -21.83 2.02 -2.35
CA LYS A 104 -22.46 1.00 -3.22
C LYS A 104 -23.08 -0.15 -2.43
N VAL A 105 -22.41 -0.66 -1.39
CA VAL A 105 -22.97 -1.74 -0.55
C VAL A 105 -24.02 -1.22 0.45
N GLY A 106 -24.01 0.09 0.75
CA GLY A 106 -25.01 0.75 1.57
C GLY A 106 -24.91 0.38 3.06
N PRO A 107 -25.87 0.85 3.89
CA PRO A 107 -25.75 0.83 5.36
C PRO A 107 -25.78 -0.57 5.99
N ARG A 108 -26.26 -1.57 5.25
CA ARG A 108 -26.25 -2.97 5.70
C ARG A 108 -24.97 -3.71 5.28
N GLY A 109 -24.16 -3.10 4.42
CA GLY A 109 -22.90 -3.66 3.95
C GLY A 109 -21.73 -3.24 4.83
N ASN A 110 -20.56 -3.80 4.56
CA ASN A 110 -19.34 -3.45 5.27
C ASN A 110 -18.15 -3.46 4.31
N VAL A 111 -17.28 -2.46 4.37
CA VAL A 111 -16.08 -2.36 3.56
C VAL A 111 -14.89 -2.15 4.46
N VAL A 112 -13.88 -3.01 4.33
CA VAL A 112 -12.60 -2.88 5.04
C VAL A 112 -11.54 -2.46 4.05
N GLY A 113 -10.86 -1.34 4.32
CA GLY A 113 -9.67 -0.91 3.58
C GLY A 113 -8.39 -1.46 4.21
N LEU A 114 -7.46 -1.91 3.38
CA LEU A 114 -6.14 -2.36 3.80
C LEU A 114 -5.06 -1.68 2.94
N ASP A 115 -4.05 -1.10 3.59
CA ASP A 115 -2.85 -0.60 2.93
C ASP A 115 -1.61 -0.88 3.79
N LEU A 116 -0.43 -0.93 3.16
CA LEU A 116 0.84 -1.15 3.84
C LEU A 116 1.45 0.16 4.37
N SER A 117 1.02 1.32 3.90
CA SER A 117 1.49 2.62 4.36
C SER A 117 0.58 3.16 5.48
N PRO A 118 1.10 3.26 6.72
CA PRO A 118 0.37 3.90 7.81
C PRO A 118 0.00 5.35 7.50
N GLU A 119 0.85 6.05 6.74
CA GLU A 119 0.60 7.44 6.34
C GLU A 119 -0.61 7.56 5.39
N MET A 120 -0.76 6.62 4.46
CA MET A 120 -1.95 6.55 3.58
C MET A 120 -3.20 6.22 4.37
N LEU A 121 -3.12 5.27 5.31
CA LEU A 121 -4.25 4.93 6.19
C LEU A 121 -4.67 6.10 7.07
N ALA A 122 -3.73 6.89 7.60
CA ALA A 122 -4.04 8.09 8.37
C ALA A 122 -4.79 9.16 7.54
N VAL A 123 -4.51 9.26 6.24
CA VAL A 123 -5.28 10.11 5.32
C VAL A 123 -6.64 9.48 5.00
N ALA A 124 -6.69 8.16 4.81
CA ALA A 124 -7.93 7.42 4.57
C ALA A 124 -8.93 7.57 5.71
N GLU A 125 -8.47 7.45 6.96
CA GLU A 125 -9.31 7.66 8.15
C GLU A 125 -9.96 9.05 8.16
N LYS A 126 -9.19 10.10 7.84
CA LYS A 126 -9.72 11.46 7.72
C LYS A 126 -10.74 11.58 6.59
N ASN A 127 -10.39 11.13 5.39
CA ASN A 127 -11.26 11.20 4.22
C ASN A 127 -12.58 10.41 4.36
N LEU A 128 -12.58 9.36 5.18
CA LEU A 128 -13.74 8.51 5.45
C LEU A 128 -14.63 9.03 6.60
N ALA A 129 -14.08 9.85 7.49
CA ALA A 129 -14.84 10.49 8.57
C ALA A 129 -15.72 11.66 8.09
N ASP A 130 -15.37 12.26 6.95
CA ASP A 130 -16.12 13.32 6.26
C ASP A 130 -17.34 12.80 5.47
#